data_AF-A0A1B8Y4D4-F1
#
_entry.id   AF-A0A1B8Y4D4-F1
#
_cell.length_a   1.000
_cell.length_b   1.000
_cell.length_c   1.000
_cell.angle_alpha   90.00
_cell.angle_beta   90.00
_cell.angle_gamma   90.00
#
_symmetry.space_group_name_H-M   'P 1'
#
loop_
_entity.id
_entity.type
_entity.pdbx_description
1 polymer ?
#
loop_
_entity_poly.entity_id
_entity_poly.type
_entity_poly.pdbx_seq_one_letter_code
_entity_poly.pdbx_strand_id
1 'polypeptide(L)'
;MPRAQCTDACQPGYRKALEPGAQPCCYHCVRCSEGEISNQTDSDNCLKCPDLEWPNEQRNQCIARTEEFLSFTDCTIAEFLSSVSILFYIITLLILGIFITFRGTPIVRANNRSLSFLLLVSIKLSFLSVFLFLGRPVDITCMLRIITFGITFSIAVSSLLAKTIMVCVAFKATKPGSSWRKWLGVKLSNSVVLFCSSIQIIICMTWLAISPPFQELDIHTSPGTIIIQCNEGSAIGFYSVIGYMGLLAAVSFVLAFLARSLPDSFNEAKYITFSMLLFCSVWITMIPAYLSTKGKNTVCVEIFAILTSSAGLLASIFLPKCYIIMLGPEMNTKSHLFSNNHH
;
A
#
# COMPACT_ATOMS: atom_id res chain seq x y z
N MET A 1 -23.17 27.37 -62.61
CA MET A 1 -22.17 28.45 -62.69
C MET A 1 -20.92 28.01 -61.95
N PRO A 2 -19.72 28.01 -62.55
CA PRO A 2 -18.49 27.76 -61.83
C PRO A 2 -18.20 28.92 -60.86
N ARG A 3 -17.83 28.61 -59.62
CA ARG A 3 -17.39 29.61 -58.64
C ARG A 3 -15.92 29.94 -58.90
N ALA A 4 -15.59 31.24 -58.91
CA ALA A 4 -14.20 31.71 -59.00
C ALA A 4 -13.53 31.64 -57.62
N GLN A 5 -13.35 30.43 -57.09
CA GLN A 5 -12.68 30.18 -55.81
C GLN A 5 -11.52 29.21 -56.03
N CYS A 6 -10.38 29.53 -55.41
CA CYS A 6 -9.15 28.75 -55.51
C CYS A 6 -9.21 27.48 -54.66
N THR A 7 -9.97 27.51 -53.57
CA THR A 7 -10.12 26.41 -52.61
C THR A 7 -11.51 26.41 -52.02
N ASP A 8 -12.04 25.23 -51.72
CA ASP A 8 -13.30 25.09 -50.98
C ASP A 8 -13.13 25.56 -49.52
N ALA A 9 -14.26 25.99 -48.93
CA ALA A 9 -14.29 26.43 -47.54
C ALA A 9 -13.89 25.30 -46.57
N CYS A 10 -13.07 25.63 -45.57
CA CYS A 10 -12.62 24.63 -44.59
C CYS A 10 -13.78 24.13 -43.73
N GLN A 11 -13.92 22.83 -43.57
CA GLN A 11 -14.93 22.26 -42.69
C GLN A 11 -14.56 22.46 -41.21
N PRO A 12 -15.55 22.44 -40.29
CA PRO A 12 -15.28 22.39 -38.85
C PRO A 12 -14.25 21.30 -38.52
N GLY A 13 -13.33 21.59 -37.59
CA GLY A 13 -12.15 20.78 -37.28
C GLY A 13 -10.87 21.17 -38.02
N TYR A 14 -10.97 22.09 -38.98
CA TYR A 14 -9.84 22.59 -39.77
C TYR A 14 -9.76 24.12 -39.66
N ARG A 15 -8.54 24.65 -39.83
CA ARG A 15 -8.24 26.07 -39.98
C ARG A 15 -7.54 26.34 -41.31
N LYS A 16 -7.58 27.59 -41.76
CA LYS A 16 -6.80 28.02 -42.92
C LYS A 16 -5.31 28.06 -42.60
N ALA A 17 -4.51 27.68 -43.59
CA ALA A 17 -3.07 27.91 -43.62
C ALA A 17 -2.71 28.51 -44.98
N LEU A 18 -2.10 29.70 -44.97
CA LEU A 18 -1.57 30.31 -46.18
C LEU A 18 -0.20 29.69 -46.50
N GLU A 19 0.01 29.38 -47.78
CA GLU A 19 1.34 29.03 -48.26
C GLU A 19 2.18 30.29 -48.54
N PRO A 20 3.51 30.23 -48.34
CA PRO A 20 4.40 31.33 -48.68
C PRO A 20 4.28 31.68 -50.17
N GLY A 21 3.81 32.90 -50.47
CA GLY A 21 3.68 33.40 -51.84
C GLY A 21 2.31 33.15 -52.51
N ALA A 22 1.37 32.48 -51.82
CA ALA A 22 -0.01 32.34 -52.30
C ALA A 22 -0.82 33.63 -52.10
N GLN A 23 -1.82 33.86 -52.97
CA GLN A 23 -2.77 34.97 -52.77
C GLN A 23 -3.68 34.71 -51.56
N PRO A 24 -4.19 35.75 -50.86
CA PRO A 24 -4.99 35.57 -49.64
C PRO A 24 -6.24 34.68 -49.78
N CYS A 25 -6.77 34.53 -51.01
CA CYS A 25 -7.91 33.68 -51.32
C CYS A 25 -7.56 32.21 -51.66
N CYS A 26 -6.27 31.87 -51.72
CA CYS A 26 -5.75 30.52 -51.94
C CYS A 26 -5.08 30.05 -50.64
N TYR A 27 -5.72 29.13 -49.94
CA TYR A 27 -5.22 28.57 -48.68
C TYR A 27 -5.48 27.07 -48.65
N HIS A 28 -4.82 26.34 -47.75
CA HIS A 28 -5.13 24.94 -47.50
C HIS A 28 -5.75 24.76 -46.11
N CYS A 29 -6.65 23.78 -46.00
CA CYS A 29 -7.29 23.44 -44.74
C CYS A 29 -6.40 22.48 -43.96
N VAL A 30 -5.91 22.94 -42.82
CA VAL A 30 -5.07 22.16 -41.91
C VAL A 30 -5.89 21.82 -40.68
N ARG A 31 -5.84 20.55 -40.26
CA ARG A 31 -6.57 20.09 -39.07
C ARG A 31 -6.04 20.83 -37.83
N CYS A 32 -6.93 21.24 -36.93
CA CYS A 32 -6.55 21.88 -35.67
C CYS A 32 -5.58 21.01 -34.87
N SER A 33 -4.75 21.59 -34.00
CA SER A 33 -3.77 20.83 -33.20
C SER A 33 -4.43 19.99 -32.09
N GLU A 34 -3.67 19.18 -31.37
CA GLU A 34 -4.21 18.48 -30.19
C GLU A 34 -4.67 19.48 -29.12
N GLY A 35 -5.82 19.20 -28.50
CA GLY A 35 -6.45 20.11 -27.52
C GLY A 35 -7.18 21.31 -28.14
N GLU A 36 -7.20 21.46 -29.47
CA GLU A 36 -7.86 22.55 -30.17
C GLU A 36 -9.01 22.06 -31.07
N ILE A 37 -10.00 22.92 -31.26
CA ILE A 37 -11.17 22.70 -32.12
C ILE A 37 -11.39 23.87 -33.09
N SER A 38 -12.14 23.62 -34.14
CA SER A 38 -12.75 24.66 -34.98
C SER A 38 -14.23 24.32 -35.16
N ASN A 39 -15.12 25.13 -34.58
CA ASN A 39 -16.57 24.90 -34.61
C ASN A 39 -17.27 25.60 -35.79
N GLN A 40 -16.55 26.43 -36.55
CA GLN A 40 -17.06 27.23 -37.65
C GLN A 40 -16.47 26.75 -38.97
N THR A 41 -17.28 26.86 -40.03
CA THR A 41 -16.79 26.67 -41.40
C THR A 41 -15.90 27.85 -41.77
N ASP A 42 -14.78 27.56 -42.45
CA ASP A 42 -13.86 28.54 -43.00
C ASP A 42 -13.15 29.41 -41.95
N SER A 43 -12.82 28.83 -40.78
CA SER A 43 -12.13 29.53 -39.69
C SER A 43 -10.64 29.76 -39.98
N ASP A 44 -10.13 30.94 -39.62
CA ASP A 44 -8.71 31.28 -39.70
C ASP A 44 -7.89 30.67 -38.54
N ASN A 45 -8.54 30.47 -37.38
CA ASN A 45 -7.89 30.04 -36.14
C ASN A 45 -8.60 28.84 -35.52
N CYS A 46 -7.85 28.04 -34.76
CA CYS A 46 -8.41 27.02 -33.88
C CYS A 46 -8.52 27.56 -32.45
N LEU A 47 -9.51 27.09 -31.71
CA LEU A 47 -9.79 27.46 -30.33
C LEU A 47 -9.39 26.31 -29.42
N LYS A 48 -8.67 26.61 -28.33
CA LYS A 48 -8.33 25.60 -27.33
C LYS A 48 -9.56 25.24 -26.50
N CYS A 49 -9.77 23.94 -26.24
CA CYS A 49 -10.85 23.52 -25.34
C CYS A 49 -10.59 23.95 -23.88
N PRO A 50 -11.66 24.21 -23.11
CA PRO A 50 -11.57 24.40 -21.65
C PRO A 50 -10.92 23.20 -20.94
N ASP A 51 -10.39 23.41 -19.74
CA ASP A 51 -9.56 22.42 -19.03
C ASP A 51 -10.26 21.06 -18.77
N LEU A 52 -11.58 21.08 -18.50
CA LEU A 52 -12.38 19.89 -18.22
C LEU A 52 -12.92 19.19 -19.48
N GLU A 53 -12.66 19.77 -20.66
CA GLU A 53 -13.14 19.29 -21.94
C GLU A 53 -11.97 18.85 -22.84
N TRP A 54 -12.29 18.10 -23.89
CA TRP A 54 -11.35 17.62 -24.89
C TRP A 54 -11.99 17.65 -26.28
N PRO A 55 -11.22 17.90 -27.36
CA PRO A 55 -11.74 17.80 -28.71
C PRO A 55 -12.30 16.40 -28.99
N ASN A 56 -13.49 16.33 -29.60
CA ASN A 56 -13.98 15.08 -30.18
C ASN A 56 -13.09 14.63 -31.36
N GLU A 57 -13.29 13.42 -31.88
CA GLU A 57 -12.47 12.90 -32.99
C GLU A 57 -12.45 13.84 -34.20
N GLN A 58 -13.57 14.51 -34.49
CA GLN A 58 -13.68 15.45 -35.60
C GLN A 58 -13.05 16.83 -35.32
N ARG A 59 -12.60 17.10 -34.08
CA ARG A 59 -12.07 18.39 -33.60
C ARG A 59 -13.00 19.58 -33.86
N ASN A 60 -14.31 19.35 -33.92
CA ASN A 60 -15.30 20.39 -34.16
C ASN A 60 -16.05 20.81 -32.89
N GLN A 61 -15.98 20.01 -31.83
CA GLN A 61 -16.65 20.26 -30.55
C GLN A 61 -15.75 19.83 -29.39
N CYS A 62 -15.84 20.56 -28.29
CA CYS A 62 -15.27 20.17 -27.01
C CYS A 62 -16.31 19.30 -26.28
N ILE A 63 -15.87 18.12 -25.83
CA ILE A 63 -16.67 17.16 -25.06
C ILE A 63 -16.06 16.97 -23.69
N ALA A 64 -16.85 16.62 -22.67
CA ALA A 64 -16.32 16.33 -21.35
C ALA A 64 -15.28 15.20 -21.40
N ARG A 65 -14.14 15.38 -20.73
CA ARG A 65 -13.11 14.35 -20.65
C ARG A 65 -13.61 13.10 -19.93
N THR A 66 -13.09 11.95 -20.31
CA THR A 66 -13.33 10.68 -19.60
C THR A 66 -12.52 10.61 -18.31
N GLU A 67 -13.19 10.27 -17.20
CA GLU A 67 -12.55 10.04 -15.90
C GLU A 67 -11.89 8.65 -15.89
N GLU A 68 -10.60 8.57 -15.58
CA GLU A 68 -9.87 7.33 -15.31
C GLU A 68 -9.50 7.24 -13.83
N PHE A 69 -9.92 6.15 -13.18
CA PHE A 69 -9.52 5.78 -11.82
C PHE A 69 -9.38 4.25 -11.74
N LEU A 70 -8.83 3.73 -10.64
CA LEU A 70 -8.76 2.28 -10.40
C LEU A 70 -10.16 1.74 -10.03
N SER A 71 -11.00 1.59 -11.06
CA SER A 71 -12.37 1.10 -10.98
C SER A 71 -12.42 -0.38 -10.62
N PHE A 72 -13.39 -0.74 -9.77
CA PHE A 72 -13.72 -2.14 -9.44
C PHE A 72 -14.21 -2.93 -10.66
N THR A 73 -14.70 -2.24 -11.70
CA THR A 73 -15.52 -2.83 -12.76
C THR A 73 -14.79 -2.93 -14.10
N ASP A 74 -13.72 -2.16 -14.31
CA ASP A 74 -13.10 -2.00 -15.65
C ASP A 74 -11.64 -2.48 -15.72
N CYS A 75 -11.10 -3.06 -14.64
CA CYS A 75 -9.72 -3.53 -14.56
C CYS A 75 -9.63 -4.91 -13.93
N THR A 76 -9.27 -5.92 -14.73
CA THR A 76 -8.99 -7.31 -14.29
C THR A 76 -8.01 -7.38 -13.11
N ILE A 77 -7.08 -6.42 -13.03
CA ILE A 77 -6.11 -6.31 -11.94
C ILE A 77 -6.79 -5.96 -10.61
N ALA A 78 -7.76 -5.04 -10.60
CA ALA A 78 -8.44 -4.63 -9.36
C ALA A 78 -9.30 -5.77 -8.79
N GLU A 79 -9.99 -6.52 -9.66
CA GLU A 79 -10.74 -7.72 -9.29
C GLU A 79 -9.81 -8.81 -8.73
N PHE A 80 -8.68 -9.06 -9.39
CA PHE A 80 -7.68 -10.00 -8.90
C PHE A 80 -7.14 -9.60 -7.51
N LEU A 81 -6.74 -8.34 -7.33
CA LEU A 81 -6.23 -7.85 -6.03
C LEU A 81 -7.29 -7.93 -4.93
N SER A 82 -8.54 -7.61 -5.24
CA SER A 82 -9.66 -7.72 -4.30
C SER A 82 -9.90 -9.17 -3.87
N SER A 83 -9.96 -10.10 -4.83
CA SER A 83 -10.17 -11.52 -4.53
C SER A 83 -9.05 -12.12 -3.70
N VAL A 84 -7.79 -11.78 -4.01
CA VAL A 84 -6.61 -12.19 -3.23
C VAL A 84 -6.67 -11.62 -1.81
N SER A 85 -7.07 -10.35 -1.66
CA SER A 85 -7.23 -9.73 -0.34
C SER A 85 -8.28 -10.45 0.51
N ILE A 86 -9.45 -10.75 -0.06
CA ILE A 86 -10.54 -11.49 0.62
C ILE A 86 -10.07 -12.88 1.03
N LEU A 87 -9.38 -13.59 0.13
CA LEU A 87 -8.85 -14.93 0.43
C LEU A 87 -7.92 -14.88 1.65
N PHE A 88 -6.94 -13.98 1.66
CA PHE A 88 -6.01 -13.85 2.79
C PHE A 88 -6.68 -13.35 4.07
N TYR A 89 -7.69 -12.49 3.97
CA TYR A 89 -8.51 -12.09 5.10
C TYR A 89 -9.22 -13.31 5.74
N ILE A 90 -9.84 -14.16 4.92
CA ILE A 90 -10.51 -15.39 5.39
C ILE A 90 -9.50 -16.35 6.03
N ILE A 91 -8.35 -16.58 5.39
CA ILE A 91 -7.28 -17.43 5.95
C ILE A 91 -6.82 -16.89 7.32
N THR A 92 -6.63 -15.58 7.43
CA THR A 92 -6.22 -14.94 8.69
C THR A 92 -7.30 -15.08 9.77
N LEU A 93 -8.57 -14.97 9.41
CA LEU A 93 -9.69 -15.23 10.32
C LEU A 93 -9.71 -16.68 10.82
N LEU A 94 -9.49 -17.65 9.94
CA LEU A 94 -9.42 -19.07 10.31
C LEU A 94 -8.26 -19.32 11.29
N ILE A 95 -7.08 -18.78 11.00
CA ILE A 95 -5.91 -18.86 11.89
C ILE A 95 -6.20 -18.22 13.24
N LEU A 96 -6.85 -17.04 13.25
CA LEU A 96 -7.27 -16.39 14.48
C LEU A 96 -8.25 -17.26 15.27
N GLY A 97 -9.22 -17.88 14.61
CA GLY A 97 -10.14 -18.84 15.22
C GLY A 97 -9.42 -20.03 15.86
N ILE A 98 -8.45 -20.63 15.18
CA ILE A 98 -7.61 -21.70 15.72
C ILE A 98 -6.88 -21.23 16.98
N PHE A 99 -6.26 -20.05 16.96
CA PHE A 99 -5.54 -19.51 18.13
C PHE A 99 -6.46 -19.20 19.32
N ILE A 100 -7.73 -18.84 19.08
CA ILE A 100 -8.74 -18.65 20.12
C ILE A 100 -9.16 -20.00 20.72
N THR A 101 -9.49 -20.99 19.88
CA THR A 101 -9.91 -22.32 20.32
C THR A 101 -8.81 -23.03 21.10
N PHE A 102 -7.58 -23.02 20.58
CA PHE A 102 -6.42 -23.65 21.19
C PHE A 102 -5.65 -22.74 22.15
N ARG A 103 -6.28 -21.68 22.68
CA ARG A 103 -5.65 -20.70 23.57
C ARG A 103 -5.03 -21.33 24.81
N GLY A 104 -5.58 -22.46 25.28
CA GLY A 104 -5.08 -23.23 26.42
C GLY A 104 -3.77 -23.98 26.17
N THR A 105 -3.40 -24.24 24.90
CA THR A 105 -2.21 -25.04 24.55
C THR A 105 -0.92 -24.35 24.97
N PRO A 106 0.11 -25.11 25.37
CA PRO A 106 1.37 -24.55 25.81
C PRO A 106 2.12 -23.83 24.68
N ILE A 107 1.95 -24.22 23.41
CA ILE A 107 2.46 -23.46 22.26
C ILE A 107 1.92 -22.03 22.27
N VAL A 108 0.60 -21.85 22.31
CA VAL A 108 -0.02 -20.51 22.30
C VAL A 108 0.29 -19.72 23.58
N ARG A 109 0.44 -20.40 24.73
CA ARG A 109 0.79 -19.77 26.01
C ARG A 109 2.24 -19.30 26.08
N ALA A 110 3.19 -20.09 25.58
CA ALA A 110 4.60 -19.75 25.53
C ALA A 110 4.86 -18.57 24.58
N ASN A 111 4.03 -18.45 23.54
CA ASN A 111 4.17 -17.45 22.49
C ASN A 111 3.51 -16.08 22.78
N ASN A 112 3.52 -15.62 24.04
CA ASN A 112 2.91 -14.36 24.50
C ASN A 112 1.61 -13.99 23.75
N ARG A 113 0.52 -14.66 24.15
CA ARG A 113 -0.82 -14.59 23.53
C ARG A 113 -1.21 -13.18 23.06
N SER A 114 -0.96 -12.15 23.87
CA SER A 114 -1.31 -10.75 23.57
C SER A 114 -0.68 -10.29 22.25
N LEU A 115 0.61 -10.51 22.06
CA LEU A 115 1.33 -10.12 20.84
C LEU A 115 0.85 -10.88 19.61
N SER A 116 0.63 -12.20 19.73
CA SER A 116 0.11 -12.99 18.62
C SER A 116 -1.28 -12.54 18.18
N PHE A 117 -2.16 -12.21 19.12
CA PHE A 117 -3.49 -11.65 18.79
C PHE A 117 -3.38 -10.26 18.15
N LEU A 118 -2.57 -9.36 18.71
CA LEU A 118 -2.35 -8.03 18.13
C LEU A 118 -1.80 -8.11 16.71
N LEU A 119 -0.83 -9.00 16.47
CA LEU A 119 -0.25 -9.20 15.14
C LEU A 119 -1.27 -9.78 14.15
N LEU A 120 -2.05 -10.81 14.52
CA LEU A 120 -3.09 -11.37 13.65
C LEU A 120 -4.19 -10.35 13.32
N VAL A 121 -4.63 -9.57 14.31
CA VAL A 121 -5.62 -8.51 14.10
C VAL A 121 -5.06 -7.43 13.17
N SER A 122 -3.80 -7.05 13.34
CA SER A 122 -3.14 -6.06 12.47
C SER A 122 -3.03 -6.56 11.04
N ILE A 123 -2.57 -7.80 10.82
CA ILE A 123 -2.48 -8.45 9.50
C ILE A 123 -3.88 -8.52 8.84
N LYS A 124 -4.91 -8.89 9.61
CA LYS A 124 -6.31 -8.91 9.12
C LYS A 124 -6.75 -7.53 8.64
N LEU A 125 -6.47 -6.49 9.43
CA LEU A 125 -6.80 -5.11 9.08
C LEU A 125 -5.98 -4.61 7.87
N SER A 126 -4.74 -5.08 7.70
CA SER A 126 -3.93 -4.79 6.51
C SER A 126 -4.49 -5.39 5.22
N PHE A 127 -5.08 -6.58 5.26
CA PHE A 127 -5.82 -7.10 4.10
C PHE A 127 -7.07 -6.24 3.83
N LEU A 128 -7.82 -5.89 4.87
CA LEU A 128 -9.00 -5.04 4.73
C LEU A 128 -8.66 -3.62 4.24
N SER A 129 -7.48 -3.07 4.57
CA SER A 129 -7.12 -1.71 4.15
C SER A 129 -6.97 -1.58 2.63
N VAL A 130 -6.75 -2.68 1.90
CA VAL A 130 -6.70 -2.69 0.42
C VAL A 130 -7.96 -2.07 -0.19
N PHE A 131 -9.13 -2.26 0.43
CA PHE A 131 -10.39 -1.69 -0.08
C PHE A 131 -10.44 -0.16 -0.02
N LEU A 132 -9.61 0.49 0.82
CA LEU A 132 -9.49 1.95 0.84
C LEU A 132 -8.71 2.50 -0.37
N PHE A 133 -7.96 1.64 -1.06
CA PHE A 133 -7.18 1.99 -2.26
C PHE A 133 -7.95 1.67 -3.55
N LEU A 134 -9.04 0.90 -3.47
CA LEU A 134 -9.85 0.51 -4.63
C LEU A 134 -11.08 1.42 -4.79
N GLY A 135 -11.48 1.67 -6.03
CA GLY A 135 -12.66 2.49 -6.35
C GLY A 135 -12.33 3.96 -6.62
N ARG A 136 -13.38 4.79 -6.70
CA ARG A 136 -13.23 6.23 -6.97
C ARG A 136 -12.68 6.93 -5.71
N PRO A 137 -11.49 7.54 -5.76
CA PRO A 137 -10.95 8.24 -4.61
C PRO A 137 -11.78 9.49 -4.32
N VAL A 138 -12.16 9.63 -3.06
CA VAL A 138 -12.77 10.82 -2.45
C VAL A 138 -11.90 11.29 -1.29
N ASP A 139 -12.04 12.54 -0.85
CA ASP A 139 -11.21 13.13 0.21
C ASP A 139 -11.07 12.24 1.45
N ILE A 140 -12.18 11.67 1.93
CA ILE A 140 -12.17 10.79 3.10
C ILE A 140 -11.34 9.52 2.85
N THR A 141 -11.49 8.89 1.68
CA THR A 141 -10.68 7.70 1.34
C THR A 141 -9.20 8.04 1.18
N CYS A 142 -8.89 9.22 0.62
CA CYS A 142 -7.53 9.71 0.51
C CYS A 142 -6.87 9.89 1.88
N MET A 143 -7.59 10.45 2.85
CA MET A 143 -7.12 10.56 4.23
C MET A 143 -6.96 9.19 4.88
N LEU A 144 -7.90 8.27 4.69
CA LEU A 144 -7.90 7.00 5.40
C LEU A 144 -6.88 5.98 4.85
N ARG A 145 -6.54 6.00 3.56
CA ARG A 145 -5.73 4.96 2.92
C ARG A 145 -4.34 4.80 3.58
N ILE A 146 -3.54 5.86 3.60
CA ILE A 146 -2.15 5.84 4.11
C ILE A 146 -2.15 5.78 5.63
N ILE A 147 -3.12 6.42 6.29
CA ILE A 147 -3.21 6.47 7.75
C ILE A 147 -3.57 5.11 8.31
N THR A 148 -4.59 4.45 7.75
CA THR A 148 -4.99 3.09 8.16
C THR A 148 -3.84 2.12 7.92
N PHE A 149 -3.27 2.15 6.71
CA PHE A 149 -2.10 1.33 6.35
C PHE A 149 -0.92 1.56 7.32
N GLY A 150 -0.53 2.80 7.55
CA GLY A 150 0.62 3.14 8.36
C GLY A 150 0.47 2.72 9.82
N ILE A 151 -0.73 2.91 10.40
CA ILE A 151 -1.01 2.53 11.78
C ILE A 151 -1.05 1.00 11.92
N THR A 152 -1.75 0.28 11.04
CA THR A 152 -1.85 -1.19 11.14
C THR A 152 -0.49 -1.86 10.99
N PHE A 153 0.33 -1.40 10.04
CA PHE A 153 1.68 -1.90 9.83
C PHE A 153 2.61 -1.55 10.98
N SER A 154 2.53 -0.33 11.52
CA SER A 154 3.30 0.03 12.71
C SER A 154 2.98 -0.87 13.90
N ILE A 155 1.71 -1.20 14.15
CA ILE A 155 1.32 -2.15 15.20
C ILE A 155 1.88 -3.55 14.92
N ALA A 156 1.81 -4.03 13.67
CA ALA A 156 2.34 -5.33 13.27
C ALA A 156 3.86 -5.44 13.49
N VAL A 157 4.63 -4.47 12.96
CA VAL A 157 6.10 -4.43 13.10
C VAL A 157 6.49 -4.21 14.56
N SER A 158 5.79 -3.34 15.30
CA SER A 158 6.02 -3.14 16.74
C SER A 158 5.78 -4.42 17.55
N SER A 159 4.76 -5.20 17.17
CA SER A 159 4.48 -6.50 17.82
C SER A 159 5.62 -7.50 17.58
N LEU A 160 6.21 -7.50 16.39
CA LEU A 160 7.37 -8.33 16.06
C LEU A 160 8.66 -7.86 16.73
N LEU A 161 8.85 -6.55 16.82
CA LEU A 161 9.94 -5.94 17.57
C LEU A 161 9.86 -6.34 19.05
N ALA A 162 8.70 -6.14 19.68
CA ALA A 162 8.42 -6.54 21.05
C ALA A 162 8.67 -8.04 21.26
N LYS A 163 8.25 -8.86 20.29
CA LYS A 163 8.47 -10.31 20.33
C LYS A 163 9.95 -10.67 20.29
N THR A 164 10.72 -10.06 19.40
CA THR A 164 12.17 -10.24 19.28
C THR A 164 12.87 -9.83 20.57
N ILE A 165 12.49 -8.68 21.14
CA ILE A 165 13.03 -8.21 22.44
C ILE A 165 12.74 -9.24 23.54
N MET A 166 11.53 -9.78 23.60
CA MET A 166 11.17 -10.82 24.58
C MET A 166 12.05 -12.08 24.45
N VAL A 167 12.36 -12.53 23.22
CA VAL A 167 13.28 -13.65 22.98
C VAL A 167 14.69 -13.32 23.48
N CYS A 168 15.22 -12.14 23.13
CA CYS A 168 16.54 -11.69 23.58
C CYS A 168 16.63 -11.56 25.12
N VAL A 169 15.60 -11.04 25.76
CA VAL A 169 15.56 -10.87 27.22
C VAL A 169 15.41 -12.22 27.93
N ALA A 170 14.62 -13.14 27.39
CA ALA A 170 14.47 -14.49 27.95
C ALA A 170 15.82 -15.22 28.02
N PHE A 171 16.62 -15.12 26.96
CA PHE A 171 17.97 -15.70 26.92
C PHE A 171 18.96 -15.01 27.89
N LYS A 172 18.83 -13.71 28.12
CA LYS A 172 19.67 -13.01 29.12
C LYS A 172 19.26 -13.34 30.56
N ALA A 173 18.00 -13.68 30.81
CA ALA A 173 17.49 -13.95 32.15
C ALA A 173 17.69 -15.39 32.64
N THR A 174 18.07 -16.32 31.76
CA THR A 174 18.56 -17.65 32.16
C THR A 174 19.93 -17.59 32.86
N LYS A 175 20.66 -16.45 32.78
CA LYS A 175 21.87 -16.24 33.59
C LYS A 175 21.51 -15.99 35.06
N PRO A 176 22.09 -16.74 36.02
CA PRO A 176 21.77 -16.60 37.45
C PRO A 176 22.14 -15.19 37.96
N GLY A 177 21.28 -14.59 38.79
CA GLY A 177 21.50 -13.25 39.42
C GLY A 177 20.95 -12.03 38.66
N SER A 178 20.27 -12.21 37.52
CA SER A 178 19.77 -11.13 36.67
C SER A 178 18.49 -10.46 37.20
N SER A 179 18.51 -9.13 37.40
CA SER A 179 17.35 -8.30 37.77
C SER A 179 16.27 -8.24 36.69
N TRP A 180 16.59 -8.63 35.44
CA TRP A 180 15.69 -8.63 34.29
C TRP A 180 14.53 -9.63 34.42
N ARG A 181 14.65 -10.59 35.34
CA ARG A 181 13.60 -11.60 35.62
C ARG A 181 12.29 -10.98 36.13
N LYS A 182 12.33 -9.80 36.75
CA LYS A 182 11.13 -9.07 37.21
C LYS A 182 10.40 -8.31 36.09
N TRP A 183 11.11 -7.95 35.02
CA TRP A 183 10.57 -7.22 33.87
C TRP A 183 10.12 -8.13 32.72
N LEU A 184 10.47 -9.42 32.79
CA LEU A 184 10.01 -10.45 31.86
C LEU A 184 8.50 -10.66 31.97
N GLY A 185 7.76 -10.25 30.93
CA GLY A 185 6.35 -10.58 30.82
C GLY A 185 5.58 -9.71 29.83
N VAL A 186 4.25 -9.87 29.86
CA VAL A 186 3.28 -9.21 28.97
C VAL A 186 3.30 -7.68 29.10
N LYS A 187 3.68 -7.15 30.27
CA LYS A 187 3.77 -5.70 30.51
C LYS A 187 4.85 -5.03 29.65
N LEU A 188 6.05 -5.62 29.56
CA LEU A 188 7.14 -5.11 28.72
C LEU A 188 6.73 -5.13 27.24
N SER A 189 6.21 -6.27 26.76
CA SER A 189 5.81 -6.39 25.36
C SER A 189 4.73 -5.39 24.96
N ASN A 190 3.69 -5.23 25.80
CA ASN A 190 2.60 -4.30 25.50
C ASN A 190 3.10 -2.85 25.58
N SER A 191 4.02 -2.53 26.50
CA SER A 191 4.62 -1.20 26.59
C SER A 191 5.42 -0.83 25.34
N VAL A 192 6.19 -1.78 24.77
CA VAL A 192 6.93 -1.57 23.52
C VAL A 192 5.97 -1.30 22.36
N VAL A 193 4.92 -2.11 22.21
CA VAL A 193 3.93 -1.93 21.14
C VAL A 193 3.23 -0.57 21.27
N LEU A 194 2.74 -0.24 22.47
CA LEU A 194 2.06 1.04 22.70
C LEU A 194 2.96 2.24 22.41
N PHE A 195 4.21 2.20 22.88
CA PHE A 195 5.16 3.28 22.64
C PHE A 195 5.42 3.48 21.13
N CYS A 196 5.83 2.43 20.42
CA CYS A 196 6.13 2.53 18.99
C CYS A 196 4.89 2.92 18.16
N SER A 197 3.74 2.31 18.42
CA SER A 197 2.51 2.64 17.69
C SER A 197 2.01 4.05 18.00
N SER A 198 2.19 4.55 19.23
CA SER A 198 1.79 5.92 19.59
C SER A 198 2.54 6.98 18.80
N ILE A 199 3.83 6.77 18.52
CA ILE A 199 4.63 7.69 17.71
C ILE A 199 4.05 7.76 16.28
N GLN A 200 3.74 6.61 15.68
CA GLN A 200 3.11 6.58 14.35
C GLN A 200 1.76 7.31 14.34
N ILE A 201 0.93 7.10 15.37
CA ILE A 201 -0.37 7.78 15.48
C ILE A 201 -0.17 9.30 15.57
N ILE A 202 0.77 9.78 16.37
CA ILE A 202 1.07 11.21 16.50
C ILE A 202 1.51 11.80 15.16
N ILE A 203 2.40 11.12 14.42
CA ILE A 203 2.83 11.53 13.09
C ILE A 203 1.62 11.64 12.14
N CYS A 204 0.79 10.60 12.10
CA CYS A 204 -0.42 10.55 11.29
C CYS A 204 -1.40 11.70 11.62
N MET A 205 -1.68 11.92 12.90
CA MET A 205 -2.61 12.97 13.33
C MET A 205 -2.07 14.37 13.03
N THR A 206 -0.77 14.59 13.20
CA THR A 206 -0.12 15.86 12.87
C THR A 206 -0.19 16.15 11.38
N TRP A 207 0.05 15.14 10.54
CA TRP A 207 -0.05 15.28 9.09
C TRP A 207 -1.49 15.60 8.66
N LEU A 208 -2.48 14.90 9.19
CA LEU A 208 -3.90 15.18 8.93
C LEU A 208 -4.33 16.57 9.39
N ALA A 209 -3.78 17.08 10.49
CA ALA A 209 -4.14 18.39 11.02
C ALA A 209 -3.55 19.56 10.22
N ILE A 210 -2.34 19.40 9.68
CA ILE A 210 -1.62 20.48 8.96
C ILE A 210 -2.00 20.51 7.48
N SER A 211 -2.01 19.33 6.84
CA SER A 211 -2.11 19.21 5.39
C SER A 211 -2.63 17.82 5.03
N PRO A 212 -3.93 17.55 5.22
CA PRO A 212 -4.49 16.24 4.97
C PRO A 212 -4.46 15.91 3.46
N PRO A 213 -4.33 14.62 3.09
CA PRO A 213 -4.51 14.17 1.72
C PRO A 213 -5.91 14.48 1.20
N PHE A 214 -6.01 14.84 -0.08
CA PHE A 214 -7.27 15.22 -0.73
C PHE A 214 -7.34 14.65 -2.16
N GLN A 215 -8.55 14.64 -2.72
CA GLN A 215 -8.78 14.20 -4.09
C GLN A 215 -8.28 15.25 -5.09
N GLU A 216 -7.45 14.83 -6.04
CA GLU A 216 -6.93 15.66 -7.12
C GLU A 216 -7.37 15.11 -8.48
N LEU A 217 -7.75 16.04 -9.37
CA LEU A 217 -8.11 15.78 -10.76
C LEU A 217 -6.91 16.15 -11.63
N ASP A 218 -6.14 15.15 -12.05
CA ASP A 218 -4.97 15.36 -12.90
C ASP A 218 -5.38 15.36 -14.37
N ILE A 219 -5.33 16.56 -14.97
CA ILE A 219 -5.68 16.84 -16.36
C ILE A 219 -4.44 16.93 -17.28
N HIS A 220 -3.24 16.81 -16.73
CA HIS A 220 -1.98 17.09 -17.43
C HIS A 220 -1.19 15.82 -17.76
N THR A 221 -1.37 14.75 -16.99
CA THR A 221 -0.60 13.50 -17.17
C THR A 221 -1.03 12.71 -18.41
N SER A 222 -2.27 12.84 -18.89
CA SER A 222 -2.74 12.12 -20.08
C SER A 222 -3.69 12.98 -20.92
N PRO A 223 -3.39 13.20 -22.21
CA PRO A 223 -4.23 14.02 -23.08
C PRO A 223 -5.58 13.34 -23.31
N GLY A 224 -6.67 14.07 -23.06
CA GLY A 224 -8.05 13.59 -23.26
C GLY A 224 -8.66 12.80 -22.09
N THR A 225 -7.92 12.52 -21.02
CA THR A 225 -8.46 11.88 -19.82
C THR A 225 -8.25 12.75 -18.58
N ILE A 226 -9.06 12.50 -17.54
CA ILE A 226 -8.89 13.07 -16.19
C ILE A 226 -8.52 11.91 -15.27
N ILE A 227 -7.32 11.91 -14.73
CA ILE A 227 -6.90 10.89 -13.76
C ILE A 227 -7.33 11.36 -12.37
N ILE A 228 -8.23 10.63 -11.73
CA ILE A 228 -8.62 10.93 -10.35
C ILE A 228 -7.68 10.19 -9.40
N GLN A 229 -6.89 10.93 -8.65
CA GLN A 229 -5.92 10.39 -7.70
C GLN A 229 -6.00 11.13 -6.37
N CYS A 230 -5.35 10.59 -5.35
CA CYS A 230 -5.22 11.29 -4.07
C CYS A 230 -3.86 12.00 -4.04
N ASN A 231 -3.91 13.32 -3.87
CA ASN A 231 -2.73 14.11 -3.55
C ASN A 231 -2.44 14.00 -2.05
N GLU A 232 -1.18 13.79 -1.70
CA GLU A 232 -0.75 13.62 -0.32
C GLU A 232 -0.77 14.93 0.50
N GLY A 233 -0.94 16.08 -0.15
CA GLY A 233 -0.97 17.41 0.43
C GLY A 233 0.40 17.91 0.93
N SER A 234 1.14 17.07 1.65
CA SER A 234 2.49 17.34 2.15
C SER A 234 3.41 16.15 1.95
N ALA A 235 4.43 16.36 1.12
CA ALA A 235 5.51 15.40 0.92
C ALA A 235 6.23 15.08 2.24
N ILE A 236 6.43 16.09 3.11
CA ILE A 236 7.07 15.91 4.42
C ILE A 236 6.23 14.98 5.30
N GLY A 237 4.91 15.19 5.34
CA GLY A 237 3.98 14.33 6.07
C GLY A 237 4.02 12.88 5.57
N PHE A 238 3.88 12.70 4.27
CA PHE A 238 3.97 11.38 3.62
C PHE A 238 5.29 10.66 3.93
N TYR A 239 6.43 11.30 3.69
CA TYR A 239 7.74 10.68 3.94
C TYR A 239 8.02 10.47 5.44
N SER A 240 7.44 11.27 6.34
CA SER A 240 7.58 11.04 7.78
C SER A 240 6.89 9.74 8.23
N VAL A 241 5.70 9.43 7.68
CA VAL A 241 4.97 8.18 7.94
C VAL A 241 5.76 6.99 7.43
N ILE A 242 6.16 7.01 6.15
CA ILE A 242 6.93 5.92 5.54
C ILE A 242 8.31 5.76 6.20
N GLY A 243 8.98 6.88 6.50
CA GLY A 243 10.29 6.91 7.13
C GLY A 243 10.27 6.32 8.53
N TYR A 244 9.26 6.62 9.35
CA TYR A 244 9.13 6.01 10.68
C TYR A 244 8.89 4.49 10.58
N MET A 245 8.00 4.05 9.68
CA MET A 245 7.80 2.61 9.45
C MET A 245 9.09 1.93 8.99
N GLY A 246 9.85 2.55 8.09
CA GLY A 246 11.15 2.07 7.63
C GLY A 246 12.17 1.95 8.76
N LEU A 247 12.25 2.95 9.63
CA LEU A 247 13.11 2.92 10.83
C LEU A 247 12.70 1.78 11.78
N LEU A 248 11.41 1.65 12.05
CA LEU A 248 10.88 0.59 12.92
C LEU A 248 11.18 -0.80 12.34
N ALA A 249 11.02 -0.98 11.03
CA ALA A 249 11.34 -2.21 10.32
C ALA A 249 12.85 -2.52 10.37
N ALA A 250 13.70 -1.52 10.15
CA ALA A 250 15.16 -1.66 10.21
C ALA A 250 15.64 -2.09 11.60
N VAL A 251 15.17 -1.41 12.67
CA VAL A 251 15.50 -1.76 14.05
C VAL A 251 15.05 -3.19 14.36
N SER A 252 13.83 -3.54 13.96
CA SER A 252 13.31 -4.89 14.19
C SER A 252 14.05 -5.95 13.39
N PHE A 253 14.47 -5.67 12.16
CA PHE A 253 15.27 -6.59 11.35
C PHE A 253 16.64 -6.82 11.99
N VAL A 254 17.34 -5.77 12.42
CA VAL A 254 18.64 -5.88 13.08
C VAL A 254 18.53 -6.74 14.34
N LEU A 255 17.55 -6.47 15.20
CA LEU A 255 17.36 -7.28 16.41
C LEU A 255 16.97 -8.73 16.07
N ALA A 256 16.13 -8.95 15.06
CA ALA A 256 15.73 -10.30 14.66
C ALA A 256 16.92 -11.08 14.09
N PHE A 257 17.79 -10.43 13.32
CA PHE A 257 19.01 -11.03 12.79
C PHE A 257 19.98 -11.45 13.89
N LEU A 258 20.18 -10.57 14.89
CA LEU A 258 20.99 -10.88 16.07
C LEU A 258 20.39 -12.02 16.91
N ALA A 259 19.06 -12.09 17.01
CA ALA A 259 18.38 -13.15 17.76
C ALA A 259 18.46 -14.52 17.07
N ARG A 260 18.73 -14.59 15.75
CA ARG A 260 18.73 -15.86 14.98
C ARG A 260 19.77 -16.87 15.48
N SER A 261 20.86 -16.39 16.09
CA SER A 261 21.96 -17.21 16.60
C SER A 261 21.68 -17.76 17.99
N LEU A 262 20.59 -17.35 18.65
CA LEU A 262 20.21 -17.86 19.96
C LEU A 262 19.66 -19.29 19.81
N PRO A 263 20.12 -20.23 20.65
CA PRO A 263 19.54 -21.57 20.71
C PRO A 263 18.13 -21.45 21.30
N ASP A 264 17.13 -21.42 20.43
CA ASP A 264 15.73 -21.37 20.82
C ASP A 264 15.04 -22.69 20.45
N SER A 265 14.24 -23.19 21.39
CA SER A 265 13.58 -24.50 21.39
C SER A 265 12.71 -24.81 20.16
N PHE A 266 12.33 -23.81 19.33
CA PHE A 266 11.40 -23.96 18.19
C PHE A 266 11.83 -23.32 16.87
N ASN A 267 13.11 -23.01 16.62
CA ASN A 267 13.53 -22.22 15.44
C ASN A 267 12.76 -20.88 15.30
N GLU A 268 12.13 -20.39 16.36
CA GLU A 268 11.20 -19.27 16.32
C GLU A 268 11.89 -17.97 15.90
N ALA A 269 13.09 -17.72 16.43
CA ALA A 269 13.91 -16.59 16.00
C ALA A 269 14.19 -16.61 14.49
N LYS A 270 14.43 -17.78 13.88
CA LYS A 270 14.67 -17.90 12.43
C LYS A 270 13.45 -17.51 11.61
N TYR A 271 12.25 -17.94 12.02
CA TYR A 271 11.00 -17.54 11.36
C TYR A 271 10.74 -16.04 11.46
N ILE A 272 11.05 -15.42 12.61
CA ILE A 272 10.94 -13.97 12.81
C ILE A 272 11.94 -13.24 11.91
N THR A 273 13.20 -13.67 11.85
CA THR A 273 14.21 -13.06 10.96
C THR A 273 13.81 -13.17 9.49
N PHE A 274 13.35 -14.35 9.05
CA PHE A 274 12.91 -14.57 7.68
C PHE A 274 11.71 -13.68 7.32
N SER A 275 10.74 -13.59 8.23
CA SER A 275 9.59 -12.70 8.12
C SER A 275 9.99 -11.23 7.97
N MET A 276 10.93 -10.74 8.78
CA MET A 276 11.40 -9.36 8.69
C MET A 276 12.25 -9.10 7.45
N LEU A 277 13.03 -10.07 7.00
CA LEU A 277 13.76 -9.97 5.74
C LEU A 277 12.81 -9.81 4.56
N LEU A 278 11.78 -10.67 4.46
CA LEU A 278 10.76 -10.58 3.42
C LEU A 278 10.02 -9.24 3.45
N PHE A 279 9.64 -8.79 4.64
CA PHE A 279 9.00 -7.49 4.83
C PHE A 279 9.88 -6.36 4.29
N CYS A 280 11.13 -6.27 4.75
CA CYS A 280 12.07 -5.24 4.30
C CYS A 280 12.33 -5.32 2.79
N SER A 281 12.48 -6.51 2.21
CA SER A 281 12.72 -6.65 0.77
C SER A 281 11.57 -6.11 -0.07
N VAL A 282 10.32 -6.38 0.34
CA VAL A 282 9.12 -5.89 -0.35
C VAL A 282 9.04 -4.36 -0.32
N TRP A 283 9.34 -3.74 0.83
CA TRP A 283 9.30 -2.29 0.96
C TRP A 283 10.47 -1.60 0.23
N ILE A 284 11.66 -2.21 0.21
CA ILE A 284 12.80 -1.69 -0.54
C ILE A 284 12.53 -1.75 -2.05
N THR A 285 11.96 -2.85 -2.56
CA THR A 285 11.62 -2.98 -3.99
C THR A 285 10.42 -2.12 -4.39
N MET A 286 9.53 -1.80 -3.45
CA MET A 286 8.40 -0.91 -3.68
C MET A 286 8.85 0.52 -4.04
N ILE A 287 9.91 1.06 -3.42
CA ILE A 287 10.39 2.44 -3.68
C ILE A 287 10.66 2.71 -5.17
N PRO A 288 11.53 1.94 -5.88
CA PRO A 288 11.77 2.19 -7.29
C PRO A 288 10.55 1.90 -8.17
N ALA A 289 9.72 0.93 -7.80
CA ALA A 289 8.48 0.64 -8.52
C ALA A 289 7.46 1.78 -8.41
N TYR A 290 7.32 2.38 -7.23
CA TYR A 290 6.48 3.55 -6.98
C TYR A 290 6.95 4.76 -7.78
N LEU A 291 8.26 5.04 -7.78
CA LEU A 291 8.84 6.18 -8.51
C LEU A 291 8.80 6.01 -10.04
N SER A 292 8.79 4.76 -10.53
CA SER A 292 8.79 4.46 -11.97
C SER A 292 7.39 4.36 -12.57
N THR A 293 6.36 4.22 -11.75
CA THR A 293 4.96 4.08 -12.19
C THR A 293 4.21 5.39 -11.99
N LYS A 294 3.21 5.64 -12.85
CA LYS A 294 2.38 6.85 -12.81
C LYS A 294 0.90 6.48 -12.83
N GLY A 295 0.06 7.38 -12.27
CA GLY A 295 -1.39 7.27 -12.27
C GLY A 295 -1.89 6.01 -11.54
N LYS A 296 -2.87 5.32 -12.14
CA LYS A 296 -3.54 4.15 -11.54
C LYS A 296 -2.60 2.99 -11.16
N ASN A 297 -1.47 2.84 -11.86
CA ASN A 297 -0.54 1.75 -11.61
C ASN A 297 0.27 1.94 -10.32
N THR A 298 0.46 3.19 -9.86
CA THR A 298 1.16 3.49 -8.60
C THR A 298 0.41 2.89 -7.40
N VAL A 299 -0.93 2.99 -7.41
CA VAL A 299 -1.81 2.40 -6.37
C VAL A 299 -1.71 0.87 -6.37
N CYS A 300 -1.62 0.24 -7.55
CA CYS A 300 -1.44 -1.22 -7.64
C CYS A 300 -0.14 -1.69 -6.97
N VAL A 301 0.95 -0.93 -7.12
CA VAL A 301 2.25 -1.24 -6.48
C VAL A 301 2.12 -1.20 -4.95
N GLU A 302 1.42 -0.20 -4.41
CA GLU A 302 1.15 -0.10 -2.96
C GLU A 302 0.33 -1.28 -2.44
N ILE A 303 -0.76 -1.63 -3.14
CA ILE A 303 -1.60 -2.78 -2.77
C ILE A 303 -0.78 -4.07 -2.81
N PHE A 304 0.03 -4.28 -3.86
CA PHE A 304 0.87 -5.46 -3.98
C PHE A 304 1.89 -5.57 -2.83
N ALA A 305 2.49 -4.44 -2.43
CA ALA A 305 3.40 -4.39 -1.30
C ALA A 305 2.67 -4.73 0.02
N ILE A 306 1.48 -4.18 0.25
CA ILE A 306 0.64 -4.46 1.43
C ILE A 306 0.28 -5.96 1.51
N LEU A 307 -0.21 -6.53 0.41
CA LEU A 307 -0.60 -7.94 0.34
C LEU A 307 0.60 -8.86 0.56
N THR A 308 1.69 -8.65 -0.16
CA THR A 308 2.87 -9.52 -0.14
C THR A 308 3.56 -9.49 1.23
N SER A 309 3.72 -8.30 1.81
CA SER A 309 4.33 -8.16 3.14
C SER A 309 3.45 -8.79 4.22
N SER A 310 2.14 -8.55 4.22
CA SER A 310 1.20 -9.12 5.19
C SER A 310 1.10 -10.65 5.06
N ALA A 311 1.04 -11.17 3.84
CA ALA A 311 1.06 -12.61 3.56
C ALA A 311 2.39 -13.24 4.01
N GLY A 312 3.52 -12.57 3.77
CA GLY A 312 4.83 -13.00 4.24
C GLY A 312 4.90 -13.12 5.77
N LEU A 313 4.36 -12.13 6.51
CA LEU A 313 4.26 -12.19 7.97
C LEU A 313 3.37 -13.35 8.43
N LEU A 314 2.19 -13.50 7.82
CA LEU A 314 1.24 -14.57 8.15
C LEU A 314 1.86 -15.96 7.93
N ALA A 315 2.44 -16.16 6.75
CA ALA A 315 3.02 -17.42 6.32
C ALA A 315 4.21 -17.82 7.19
N SER A 316 5.13 -16.89 7.43
CA SER A 316 6.37 -17.19 8.14
C SER A 316 6.16 -17.46 9.63
N ILE A 317 5.22 -16.74 10.27
CA ILE A 317 5.09 -16.75 11.73
C ILE A 317 3.99 -17.70 12.23
N PHE A 318 2.87 -17.78 11.50
CA PHE A 318 1.68 -18.50 11.98
C PHE A 318 1.48 -19.86 11.32
N LEU A 319 1.80 -20.04 10.03
CA LEU A 319 1.62 -21.34 9.37
C LEU A 319 2.42 -22.48 10.05
N PRO A 320 3.70 -22.32 10.42
CA PRO A 320 4.42 -23.36 11.15
C PRO A 320 3.74 -23.73 12.48
N LYS A 321 3.11 -22.76 13.15
CA LYS A 321 2.43 -22.97 14.43
C LYS A 321 1.09 -23.64 14.26
N CYS A 322 0.31 -23.25 13.26
CA CYS A 322 -0.93 -23.92 12.90
C CYS A 322 -0.66 -25.37 12.52
N TYR A 323 0.41 -25.63 11.75
CA TYR A 323 0.82 -26.98 11.38
C TYR A 323 1.10 -27.85 12.63
N ILE A 324 1.89 -27.35 13.58
CA ILE A 324 2.18 -28.10 14.83
C ILE A 324 0.92 -28.29 15.67
N ILE A 325 0.06 -27.27 15.80
CA ILE A 325 -1.17 -27.36 16.60
C ILE A 325 -2.14 -28.41 16.03
N MET A 326 -2.27 -28.49 14.69
CA MET A 326 -3.24 -29.38 14.03
C MET A 326 -2.70 -30.79 13.78
N LEU A 327 -1.44 -30.92 13.37
CA LEU A 327 -0.87 -32.18 12.86
C LEU A 327 0.19 -32.79 13.79
N GLY A 328 0.64 -32.06 14.81
CA GLY A 328 1.66 -32.52 15.77
C GLY A 328 1.24 -32.40 17.24
N PRO A 329 0.09 -32.97 17.67
CA PRO A 329 -0.38 -32.86 19.05
C PRO A 329 0.63 -33.42 20.07
N GLU A 330 1.47 -34.38 19.68
CA GLU A 330 2.50 -34.96 20.55
C GLU A 330 3.62 -33.96 20.91
N MET A 331 3.98 -33.05 19.99
CA MET A 331 4.94 -31.95 20.25
C MET A 331 4.32 -30.82 21.09
N ASN A 332 3.02 -30.88 21.37
CA ASN A 332 2.28 -29.91 22.17
C ASN A 332 2.21 -30.31 23.66
N THR A 333 2.93 -31.37 24.08
CA THR A 333 3.07 -31.76 25.50
C THR A 333 4.17 -30.97 26.21
N LYS A 334 3.95 -30.65 27.49
CA LYS A 334 4.96 -29.94 28.32
C LYS A 334 6.30 -30.68 28.37
N SER A 335 6.31 -32.02 28.31
CA SER A 335 7.52 -32.84 28.36
C SER A 335 8.48 -32.55 27.20
N HIS A 336 8.00 -32.42 25.96
CA HIS A 336 8.86 -32.08 24.82
C HIS A 336 9.35 -30.61 24.83
N LEU A 337 8.54 -29.68 25.37
CA LEU A 337 8.92 -28.27 25.51
C LEU A 337 10.04 -28.05 26.54
N PHE A 338 10.09 -28.85 27.60
CA PHE A 338 11.11 -28.74 28.65
C PHE A 338 12.31 -29.69 28.44
N SER A 339 12.15 -30.82 27.72
CA SER A 339 13.26 -31.74 27.41
C SER A 339 14.33 -31.08 26.51
N ASN A 340 13.92 -30.24 25.56
CA ASN A 340 14.85 -29.49 24.70
C ASN A 340 15.55 -28.29 25.40
N ASN A 341 15.17 -27.92 26.62
CA ASN A 341 15.82 -26.86 27.39
C ASN A 341 16.94 -27.38 28.32
N HIS A 342 17.22 -28.68 28.30
CA HIS A 342 18.20 -29.34 29.17
C HIS A 342 19.39 -29.96 28.43
N HIS A 343 19.59 -29.63 27.14
CA HIS A 343 20.78 -30.02 26.39
C HIS A 343 21.64 -28.84 25.98
#